data_AF-A0A842MVD2-F1
#
_entry.id   AF-A0A842MVD2-F1
#
_cell.length_a   1.000
_cell.length_b   1.000
_cell.length_c   1.000
_cell.angle_alpha   90.00
_cell.angle_beta   90.00
_cell.angle_gamma   90.00
#
_symmetry.space_group_name_H-M   'P 1'
#
loop_
_entity.id
_entity.type
_entity.pdbx_description
1 polymer ?
#
loop_
_entity_poly.entity_id
_entity_poly.type
_entity_poly.pdbx_seq_one_letter_code
_entity_poly.pdbx_strand_id
1 'polypeptide(L)'
;MVKKFSKQYGYDIDEFALYSGEDFELIFTTKPRFWERVKLTLNRIGTKVTPIGRVAEGSGVFIKSGEKIEELEDRGYEHFK
;
A
#
# COMPACT_ATOMS: atom_id res chain seq x y z
N MET A 1 -13.69 3.21 -8.03
CA MET A 1 -13.54 4.05 -9.22
C MET A 1 -12.44 3.48 -10.11
N VAL A 2 -11.20 3.38 -9.61
CA VAL A 2 -10.04 2.77 -10.30
C VAL A 2 -10.35 1.40 -10.91
N LYS A 3 -10.91 0.43 -10.16
CA LYS A 3 -11.33 -0.88 -10.72
C LYS A 3 -12.15 -0.82 -12.00
N LYS A 4 -13.10 0.12 -12.10
CA LYS A 4 -13.95 0.28 -13.29
C LYS A 4 -13.17 0.94 -14.42
N PHE A 5 -12.37 1.97 -14.09
CA PHE A 5 -11.49 2.67 -15.03
C PHE A 5 -10.46 1.73 -15.65
N SER A 6 -9.71 1.00 -14.83
CA SER A 6 -8.72 0.00 -15.26
C SER A 6 -9.33 -1.04 -16.20
N LYS A 7 -10.52 -1.57 -15.84
CA LYS A 7 -11.24 -2.53 -16.71
C LYS A 7 -11.67 -1.92 -18.05
N GLN A 8 -12.10 -0.67 -18.06
CA GLN A 8 -12.56 0.01 -19.27
C GLN A 8 -11.42 0.30 -20.25
N TYR A 9 -10.24 0.64 -19.73
CA TYR A 9 -9.10 1.10 -20.54
C TYR A 9 -7.96 0.08 -20.65
N GLY A 10 -8.09 -1.10 -20.03
CA GLY A 10 -7.09 -2.16 -20.09
C GLY A 10 -5.83 -1.89 -19.26
N TYR A 11 -5.92 -1.02 -18.25
CA TYR A 11 -4.81 -0.79 -17.33
C TYR A 11 -4.75 -1.86 -16.24
N ASP A 12 -3.54 -2.19 -15.81
CA ASP A 12 -3.33 -2.95 -14.58
C ASP A 12 -3.71 -2.08 -13.38
N ILE A 13 -4.48 -2.66 -12.44
CA ILE A 13 -4.87 -1.98 -11.22
C ILE A 13 -3.72 -1.90 -10.21
N ASP A 14 -2.83 -2.88 -10.23
CA ASP A 14 -1.73 -2.95 -9.27
C ASP A 14 -0.71 -1.83 -9.55
N GLU A 15 -0.54 -1.44 -10.82
CA GLU A 15 0.28 -0.27 -11.19
C GLU A 15 -0.21 1.02 -10.51
N PHE A 16 -1.53 1.23 -10.42
CA PHE A 16 -2.07 2.37 -9.68
C PHE A 16 -1.84 2.24 -8.18
N ALA A 17 -2.08 1.06 -7.60
CA ALA A 17 -1.95 0.87 -6.16
C ALA A 17 -0.51 1.01 -5.66
N LEU A 18 0.49 0.73 -6.52
CA LEU A 18 1.90 0.65 -6.13
C LEU A 18 2.71 1.88 -6.51
N TYR A 19 2.39 2.54 -7.64
CA TYR A 19 3.22 3.60 -8.20
C TYR A 19 2.49 4.92 -8.43
N SER A 20 1.18 4.97 -8.20
CA SER A 20 0.44 6.24 -8.24
C SER A 20 0.89 7.13 -7.08
N GLY A 21 1.11 8.41 -7.39
CA GLY A 21 1.26 9.45 -6.38
C GLY A 21 -0.07 10.11 -6.02
N GLU A 22 0.01 11.19 -5.24
CA GLU A 22 -1.08 12.16 -5.00
C GLU A 22 -2.36 11.60 -4.32
N ASP A 23 -2.33 10.39 -3.78
CA ASP A 23 -3.44 9.87 -2.96
C ASP A 23 -3.52 10.53 -1.58
N PHE A 24 -2.42 11.14 -1.11
CA PHE A 24 -2.28 11.79 0.21
C PHE A 24 -2.67 10.89 1.40
N GLU A 25 -2.62 9.57 1.22
CA GLU A 25 -2.89 8.57 2.25
C GLU A 25 -1.68 8.38 3.19
N LEU A 26 -1.94 7.94 4.42
CA LEU A 26 -0.90 7.66 5.40
C LEU A 26 -0.38 6.22 5.28
N ILE A 27 0.94 6.07 5.21
CA ILE A 27 1.63 4.78 5.35
C ILE A 27 2.43 4.81 6.66
N PHE A 28 2.16 3.84 7.54
CA PHE A 28 2.82 3.77 8.84
C PHE A 28 2.97 2.32 9.32
N THR A 29 3.75 2.14 10.38
CA THR A 29 3.97 0.84 11.01
C THR A 29 3.55 0.87 12.49
N THR A 30 3.19 -0.29 13.04
CA THR A 30 2.88 -0.44 14.47
C THR A 30 3.29 -1.82 14.95
N LYS A 31 3.54 -1.96 16.25
CA LYS A 31 3.76 -3.29 16.84
C LYS A 31 2.46 -4.12 16.74
N PRO A 32 2.52 -5.42 16.43
CA PRO A 32 1.32 -6.26 16.27
C PRO A 32 0.34 -6.18 17.45
N ARG A 33 0.87 -6.12 18.68
CA ARG A 33 0.09 -5.99 19.92
C ARG A 33 -0.78 -4.72 20.01
N PHE A 34 -0.51 -3.70 19.19
CA PHE A 34 -1.27 -2.44 19.17
C PHE A 34 -2.26 -2.36 18.00
N TRP A 35 -2.32 -3.36 17.12
CA TRP A 35 -3.15 -3.34 15.92
C TRP A 35 -4.63 -3.10 16.22
N GLU A 36 -5.21 -3.85 17.16
CA GLU A 36 -6.62 -3.69 17.52
C GLU A 36 -6.91 -2.29 18.07
N ARG A 37 -5.99 -1.71 18.85
CA ARG A 37 -6.13 -0.34 19.35
C ARG A 37 -6.11 0.68 18.20
N VAL A 38 -5.21 0.53 17.24
CA VAL A 38 -5.14 1.39 16.04
C VAL A 38 -6.45 1.31 15.26
N LYS A 39 -6.89 0.09 14.94
CA LYS A 39 -8.13 -0.17 14.21
C LYS A 39 -9.34 0.46 14.89
N LEU A 40 -9.51 0.25 16.20
CA LEU A 40 -10.61 0.85 16.96
C LEU A 40 -10.54 2.38 17.01
N THR A 41 -9.34 2.96 17.15
CA THR A 41 -9.16 4.41 17.22
C THR A 41 -9.51 5.08 15.89
N LEU A 42 -9.02 4.54 14.77
CA LEU A 42 -9.31 5.08 13.44
C LEU A 42 -10.77 4.88 13.05
N ASN A 43 -11.37 3.72 13.39
CA ASN A 43 -12.78 3.48 13.13
C ASN A 43 -13.70 4.48 13.89
N ARG A 44 -13.33 4.90 15.10
CA ARG A 44 -14.09 5.90 15.89
C ARG A 44 -14.16 7.28 15.23
N ILE A 45 -13.18 7.63 14.41
CA ILE A 45 -13.17 8.87 13.64
C ILE A 45 -13.64 8.67 12.19
N GLY A 46 -14.19 7.48 11.87
CA GLY A 46 -14.67 7.15 10.52
C GLY A 46 -13.56 6.88 9.50
N THR A 47 -12.32 6.69 9.95
CA THR A 47 -11.17 6.43 9.09
C THR A 47 -10.91 4.94 8.95
N LYS A 48 -10.78 4.46 7.70
CA LYS A 48 -10.41 3.08 7.41
C LYS A 48 -8.90 2.89 7.55
N VAL A 49 -8.50 1.68 7.92
CA VAL A 49 -7.10 1.27 7.96
C VAL A 49 -6.99 -0.17 7.47
N THR A 50 -6.01 -0.41 6.60
CA THR A 50 -5.79 -1.73 6.00
C THR A 50 -4.35 -2.17 6.28
N PRO A 51 -4.13 -3.32 6.92
CA PRO A 51 -2.79 -3.87 7.03
C PRO A 51 -2.38 -4.42 5.66
N ILE A 52 -1.32 -3.86 5.07
CA ILE A 52 -0.83 -4.24 3.73
C ILE A 52 0.49 -5.03 3.75
N GLY A 53 1.08 -5.24 4.93
CA GLY A 53 2.35 -5.93 5.03
C GLY A 53 2.90 -6.00 6.46
N ARG A 54 4.20 -6.30 6.57
CA ARG A 54 4.94 -6.34 7.84
C ARG A 54 6.36 -5.85 7.63
N VAL A 55 6.94 -5.26 8.67
CA VAL A 55 8.39 -5.00 8.73
C VAL A 55 9.08 -6.29 9.15
N ALA A 56 10.15 -6.64 8.44
CA ALA A 56 11.04 -7.75 8.74
C ALA A 56 12.48 -7.25 8.81
N GLU A 57 13.39 -8.06 9.35
CA GLU A 57 14.82 -7.78 9.31
C GLU A 57 15.33 -7.77 7.86
N GLY A 58 16.26 -6.86 7.55
CA GLY A 58 16.84 -6.69 6.23
C GLY A 58 16.60 -5.29 5.65
N SER A 59 16.69 -5.19 4.31
CA SER A 59 16.53 -3.96 3.53
C SER A 59 15.72 -4.22 2.27
N GLY A 60 15.10 -3.18 1.73
CA GLY A 60 14.26 -3.26 0.52
C GLY A 60 12.77 -3.36 0.85
N VAL A 61 11.95 -3.21 -0.20
CA VAL A 61 10.49 -3.38 -0.15
C VAL A 61 10.13 -4.53 -1.07
N PHE A 62 9.26 -5.42 -0.63
CA PHE A 62 8.90 -6.63 -1.38
C PHE A 62 7.40 -6.80 -1.45
N ILE A 63 6.92 -7.27 -2.60
CA ILE A 63 5.51 -7.64 -2.83
C ILE A 63 5.39 -9.15 -2.83
N LYS A 64 4.33 -9.64 -2.18
CA LYS A 64 3.97 -11.05 -2.18
C LYS A 64 2.67 -11.26 -2.96
N SER A 65 2.76 -12.01 -4.06
CA SER A 65 1.64 -12.41 -4.92
C SER A 65 1.50 -13.92 -4.91
N GLY A 66 0.61 -14.44 -4.06
CA GLY A 66 0.51 -15.88 -3.81
C GLY A 66 1.76 -16.41 -3.11
N GLU A 67 2.49 -17.32 -3.77
CA GLU A 67 3.76 -17.85 -3.28
C GLU A 67 4.99 -17.05 -3.75
N LYS A 68 4.83 -16.19 -4.77
CA LYS A 68 5.91 -15.38 -5.31
C LYS A 68 6.18 -14.18 -4.39
N ILE A 69 7.45 -13.93 -4.11
CA ILE A 69 7.93 -12.71 -3.46
C ILE A 69 8.94 -12.07 -4.41
N GLU A 70 8.74 -10.80 -4.73
CA GLU A 70 9.64 -10.02 -5.59
C GLU A 70 9.93 -8.65 -4.99
N GLU A 71 11.11 -8.11 -5.28
CA GLU A 71 11.48 -6.76 -4.87
C GLU A 71 10.63 -5.74 -5.63
N LEU A 72 10.14 -4.74 -4.91
CA LEU A 72 9.37 -3.65 -5.47
C LEU A 72 10.32 -2.59 -5.98
N GLU A 73 10.32 -2.38 -7.30
CA GLU A 73 11.10 -1.31 -7.92
C GLU A 73 10.66 0.06 -7.42
N ASP A 74 11.62 0.94 -7.14
CA ASP A 74 11.32 2.32 -6.79
C ASP A 74 10.98 3.11 -8.06
N ARG A 75 9.68 3.31 -8.30
CA ARG A 75 9.13 4.03 -9.46
C ARG A 75 8.27 5.24 -9.06
N GLY A 76 8.47 5.77 -7.85
CA GLY A 76 7.80 6.98 -7.41
C GLY A 76 8.13 8.19 -8.28
N TYR A 77 7.31 9.24 -8.22
CA TYR A 77 7.58 10.49 -8.93
C TYR A 77 8.91 11.13 -8.49
N GLU A 78 9.75 11.46 -9.46
CA GLU A 78 11.02 12.16 -9.25
C GLU A 78 11.03 13.47 -10.07
N HIS A 79 11.27 14.61 -9.41
CA HIS A 79 11.16 15.93 -10.06
C HIS A 79 12.24 16.20 -11.12
N PHE A 80 13.41 15.57 -10.99
CA PHE A 80 14.63 15.92 -11.73
C PHE A 80 15.33 14.70 -12.34
N LYS A 81 14.70 13.53 -12.31
CA LYS A 81 15.10 12.40 -13.14
C LYS A 81 14.26 12.36 -14.40
#